data_AF-A0A3N7CKU0-F1
#
_entry.id   AF-A0A3N7CKU0-F1
#
_cell.length_a   1.000
_cell.length_b   1.000
_cell.length_c   1.000
_cell.angle_alpha   90.00
_cell.angle_beta   90.00
_cell.angle_gamma   90.00
#
_symmetry.space_group_name_H-M   'P 1'
#
loop_
_entity.id
_entity.type
_entity.pdbx_description
1 polymer ?
#
loop_
_entity_poly.entity_id
_entity_poly.type
_entity_poly.pdbx_seq_one_letter_code
_entity_poly.pdbx_strand_id
1 'polypeptide(L)'
;AGQVVLTPNAPAEGGTLNVAATITDVAGNTSAQGSDSAKLDTTAPSAPTVVIATDANNDGFINKAEQGSATTDTVNIGLPSDAKAGDTLNVTINGVAQAGHVLTAAEISAGQVVLTPNAPAEGGTLNVAATITDVAGNTSAQGSDSAVRDTTAPSAPTVVIATDANNDGFINKAEQGSVTTDTVNIGLPADAKAGDTLNVTINGVAQAGHVLTAAEISAGQVVITPNAPAEGGTLNVAATITDVAGNTSAS
;
A
#
# COMPACT_ATOMS: atom_id res chain seq x y z
N ALA A 1 -42.58 -44.46 -1.28
CA ALA A 1 -42.16 -45.78 -0.76
C ALA A 1 -40.70 -45.99 -1.12
N GLY A 2 -39.90 -46.61 -0.24
CA GLY A 2 -38.53 -47.08 -0.54
C GLY A 2 -37.35 -46.28 0.05
N GLN A 3 -37.52 -45.50 1.12
CA GLN A 3 -36.41 -44.79 1.76
C GLN A 3 -36.27 -45.21 3.22
N VAL A 4 -35.04 -45.55 3.63
CA VAL A 4 -34.63 -45.63 5.02
C VAL A 4 -33.74 -44.41 5.28
N VAL A 5 -34.08 -43.61 6.30
CA VAL A 5 -33.29 -42.45 6.70
C VAL A 5 -32.43 -42.86 7.89
N LEU A 6 -31.12 -42.72 7.74
CA LEU A 6 -30.16 -42.88 8.82
C LEU A 6 -29.50 -41.53 9.09
N THR A 7 -29.21 -41.24 10.36
CA THR A 7 -28.50 -40.04 10.79
C THR A 7 -27.21 -40.46 11.51
N PRO A 8 -26.21 -41.01 10.78
CA PRO A 8 -24.92 -41.28 11.38
C PRO A 8 -24.28 -39.97 11.86
N ASN A 9 -23.49 -40.04 12.93
CA ASN A 9 -22.68 -38.90 13.33
C ASN A 9 -21.67 -38.56 12.22
N ALA A 10 -21.42 -37.28 12.01
CA ALA A 10 -20.34 -36.86 11.14
C ALA A 10 -19.01 -37.43 11.64
N PRO A 11 -18.09 -37.85 10.74
CA PRO A 11 -16.74 -38.23 11.15
C PRO A 11 -16.02 -37.00 11.75
N ALA A 12 -14.86 -37.21 12.36
CA ALA A 12 -13.98 -36.09 12.69
C ALA A 12 -13.53 -35.37 11.41
N GLU A 13 -13.12 -34.10 11.53
CA GLU A 13 -12.57 -33.33 10.43
C GLU A 13 -11.42 -34.08 9.72
N GLY A 14 -11.47 -34.10 8.38
CA GLY A 14 -10.56 -34.88 7.54
C GLY A 14 -10.89 -36.37 7.46
N GLY A 15 -11.85 -36.87 8.23
CA GLY A 15 -12.30 -38.26 8.24
C GLY A 15 -13.29 -38.58 7.11
N THR A 16 -13.40 -39.87 6.77
CA THR A 16 -14.32 -40.35 5.72
C THR A 16 -15.54 -41.02 6.34
N LEU A 17 -16.73 -40.57 5.95
CA LEU A 17 -17.97 -41.29 6.17
C LEU A 17 -18.13 -42.35 5.08
N ASN A 18 -18.17 -43.61 5.48
CA ASN A 18 -18.46 -44.73 4.59
C ASN A 18 -19.82 -45.31 4.96
N VAL A 19 -20.73 -45.42 3.98
CA VAL A 19 -22.07 -46.00 4.17
C VAL A 19 -22.20 -47.21 3.27
N ALA A 20 -22.70 -48.31 3.80
CA ALA A 20 -23.03 -49.48 3.02
C ALA A 20 -24.32 -50.13 3.52
N ALA A 21 -25.10 -50.70 2.61
CA ALA A 21 -26.39 -51.30 2.92
C ALA A 21 -26.67 -52.55 2.07
N THR A 22 -27.40 -53.50 2.67
CA THR A 22 -27.97 -54.67 2.02
C THR A 22 -29.45 -54.79 2.43
N ILE A 23 -30.23 -55.51 1.63
CA ILE A 23 -31.63 -55.83 1.95
C ILE A 23 -31.75 -57.35 1.99
N THR A 24 -32.31 -57.89 3.06
CA THR A 24 -32.64 -59.32 3.18
C THR A 24 -34.14 -59.51 3.15
N ASP A 25 -34.64 -60.38 2.28
CA ASP A 25 -36.07 -60.69 2.19
C ASP A 25 -36.53 -61.69 3.28
N VAL A 26 -37.84 -61.95 3.35
CA VAL A 26 -38.43 -62.87 4.34
C VAL A 26 -38.01 -64.34 4.15
N ALA A 27 -37.54 -64.71 2.95
CA ALA A 27 -37.04 -66.04 2.63
C ALA A 27 -35.52 -66.17 2.92
N GLY A 28 -34.85 -65.08 3.32
CA GLY A 28 -33.43 -65.03 3.65
C GLY A 28 -32.51 -64.68 2.48
N ASN A 29 -33.02 -64.29 1.31
CA ASN A 29 -32.18 -63.85 0.21
C ASN A 29 -31.67 -62.44 0.46
N THR A 30 -30.36 -62.22 0.36
CA THR A 30 -29.74 -60.90 0.58
C THR A 30 -29.32 -60.27 -0.74
N SER A 31 -29.57 -58.97 -0.91
CA SER A 31 -29.15 -58.20 -2.09
C SER A 31 -27.63 -58.08 -2.18
N ALA A 32 -27.13 -57.64 -3.34
CA ALA A 32 -25.78 -57.07 -3.41
C ALA A 32 -25.67 -55.83 -2.49
N GLN A 33 -24.46 -55.54 -2.01
CA GLN A 33 -24.19 -54.36 -1.21
C GLN A 33 -24.16 -53.11 -2.10
N GLY A 34 -24.94 -52.10 -1.73
CA GLY A 34 -24.73 -50.74 -2.19
C GLY A 34 -23.85 -49.99 -1.20
N SER A 35 -22.98 -49.10 -1.69
CA SER A 35 -22.09 -48.31 -0.84
C SER A 35 -21.83 -46.93 -1.41
N ASP A 36 -21.55 -45.97 -0.54
CA ASP A 36 -21.12 -44.62 -0.89
C ASP A 36 -20.13 -44.08 0.18
N SER A 37 -19.33 -43.09 -0.19
CA SER A 37 -18.40 -42.44 0.75
C SER A 37 -18.19 -40.95 0.48
N ALA A 38 -17.89 -40.21 1.55
CA ALA A 38 -17.55 -38.80 1.48
C ALA A 38 -16.53 -38.45 2.56
N LYS A 39 -15.58 -37.57 2.24
CA LYS A 39 -14.64 -37.01 3.22
C LYS A 39 -15.23 -35.74 3.82
N LEU A 40 -15.18 -35.59 5.14
CA LEU A 40 -15.55 -34.35 5.81
C LEU A 40 -14.38 -33.39 5.76
N ASP A 41 -14.61 -32.23 5.15
CA ASP A 41 -13.66 -31.13 5.10
C ASP A 41 -14.46 -29.82 5.13
N THR A 42 -14.46 -29.17 6.29
CA THR A 42 -15.23 -27.96 6.57
C THR A 42 -14.33 -26.81 7.03
N THR A 43 -13.02 -27.02 7.00
CA THR A 43 -12.02 -26.08 7.51
C THR A 43 -11.36 -25.35 6.37
N ALA A 44 -11.69 -24.08 6.20
CA ALA A 44 -10.98 -23.22 5.26
C ALA A 44 -9.49 -23.06 5.66
N PRO A 45 -8.59 -22.83 4.69
CA PRO A 45 -7.25 -22.36 4.98
C PRO A 45 -7.28 -21.04 5.76
N SER A 46 -6.16 -20.70 6.40
CA SER A 46 -5.97 -19.39 6.99
C SER A 46 -5.92 -18.29 5.90
N ALA A 47 -6.09 -17.02 6.29
CA ALA A 47 -5.99 -15.91 5.35
C ALA A 47 -4.57 -15.79 4.78
N PRO A 48 -4.39 -15.56 3.46
CA PRO A 48 -3.09 -15.16 2.93
C PRO A 48 -2.71 -13.76 3.41
N THR A 49 -1.43 -13.44 3.43
CA THR A 49 -0.98 -12.04 3.54
C THR A 49 -0.81 -11.44 2.16
N VAL A 50 -1.00 -10.12 2.05
CA VAL A 50 -0.77 -9.36 0.82
C VAL A 50 0.16 -8.21 1.19
N VAL A 51 1.23 -8.02 0.42
CA VAL A 51 2.19 -6.91 0.58
C VAL A 51 2.54 -6.37 -0.79
N ILE A 52 2.31 -5.08 -1.02
CA ILE A 52 2.78 -4.37 -2.20
C ILE A 52 4.27 -4.05 -1.98
N ALA A 53 5.13 -4.97 -2.38
CA ALA A 53 6.58 -4.87 -2.15
C ALA A 53 7.25 -3.69 -2.89
N THR A 54 6.58 -3.06 -3.86
CA THR A 54 7.04 -1.79 -4.43
C THR A 54 6.94 -0.64 -3.43
N ASP A 55 5.90 -0.59 -2.60
CA ASP A 55 5.79 0.33 -1.45
C ASP A 55 6.71 -0.20 -0.34
N ALA A 56 8.01 0.10 -0.48
CA ALA A 56 9.06 -0.55 0.29
C ALA A 56 9.08 -0.09 1.76
N ASN A 57 8.59 1.12 2.02
CA ASN A 57 8.51 1.70 3.36
C ASN A 57 7.13 1.50 4.01
N ASN A 58 6.14 0.98 3.26
CA ASN A 58 4.77 0.72 3.68
C ASN A 58 4.08 1.99 4.22
N ASP A 59 4.31 3.14 3.58
CA ASP A 59 3.67 4.42 3.91
C ASP A 59 2.34 4.65 3.18
N GLY A 60 1.95 3.71 2.31
CA GLY A 60 0.73 3.78 1.52
C GLY A 60 0.89 4.52 0.19
N PHE A 61 2.10 4.92 -0.17
CA PHE A 61 2.44 5.53 -1.44
C PHE A 61 3.52 4.74 -2.17
N ILE A 62 3.50 4.83 -3.50
CA ILE A 62 4.60 4.35 -4.35
C ILE A 62 5.23 5.59 -4.97
N ASN A 63 6.41 5.95 -4.48
CA ASN A 63 7.12 7.14 -4.89
C ASN A 63 8.03 6.93 -6.10
N LYS A 64 8.66 8.02 -6.58
CA LYS A 64 9.54 7.96 -7.74
C LYS A 64 10.76 7.06 -7.52
N ALA A 65 11.31 7.03 -6.30
CA ALA A 65 12.47 6.21 -5.97
C ALA A 65 12.11 4.72 -5.91
N GLU A 66 10.94 4.39 -5.37
CA GLU A 66 10.38 3.05 -5.27
C GLU A 66 9.99 2.47 -6.63
N GLN A 67 9.24 3.22 -7.45
CA GLN A 67 8.86 2.76 -8.79
C GLN A 67 10.06 2.72 -9.75
N GLY A 68 10.97 3.69 -9.63
CA GLY A 68 12.06 3.91 -10.57
C GLY A 68 11.57 4.15 -12.01
N SER A 69 11.92 3.23 -12.91
CA SER A 69 11.51 3.20 -14.33
C SER A 69 10.56 2.04 -14.65
N ALA A 70 10.14 1.26 -13.66
CA ALA A 70 9.24 0.14 -13.86
C ALA A 70 7.83 0.63 -14.26
N THR A 71 7.13 -0.21 -15.03
CA THR A 71 5.73 0.00 -15.43
C THR A 71 4.77 -0.95 -14.71
N THR A 72 5.30 -1.74 -13.77
CA THR A 72 4.59 -2.75 -13.00
C THR A 72 5.00 -2.64 -11.54
N ASP A 73 4.10 -3.02 -10.64
CA ASP A 73 4.38 -3.15 -9.23
C ASP A 73 4.63 -4.60 -8.85
N THR A 74 5.37 -4.84 -7.78
CA THR A 74 5.60 -6.18 -7.23
C THR A 74 4.67 -6.38 -6.04
N VAL A 75 3.88 -7.44 -6.06
CA VAL A 75 2.97 -7.79 -4.96
C VAL A 75 3.27 -9.21 -4.50
N ASN A 76 3.59 -9.36 -3.23
CA ASN A 76 3.85 -10.66 -2.61
C ASN A 76 2.60 -11.12 -1.87
N ILE A 77 2.07 -12.27 -2.28
CA ILE A 77 1.01 -12.96 -1.57
C ILE A 77 1.66 -14.03 -0.70
N GLY A 78 1.71 -13.82 0.61
CA GLY A 78 2.21 -14.83 1.55
C GLY A 78 1.17 -15.92 1.74
N LEU A 79 1.61 -17.17 1.56
CA LEU A 79 0.76 -18.34 1.73
C LEU A 79 0.85 -18.81 3.19
N PRO A 80 -0.28 -19.07 3.85
CA PRO A 80 -0.27 -19.58 5.21
C PRO A 80 0.22 -21.04 5.23
N SER A 81 0.68 -21.51 6.39
CA SER A 81 1.28 -22.85 6.54
C SER A 81 0.30 -24.00 6.30
N ASP A 82 -1.01 -23.74 6.34
CA ASP A 82 -2.07 -24.72 6.11
C ASP A 82 -2.56 -24.76 4.65
N ALA A 83 -2.08 -23.85 3.80
CA ALA A 83 -2.29 -23.91 2.36
C ALA A 83 -1.55 -25.10 1.74
N LYS A 84 -2.16 -25.71 0.73
CA LYS A 84 -1.67 -26.93 0.09
C LYS A 84 -1.65 -26.78 -1.43
N ALA A 85 -0.80 -27.57 -2.07
CA ALA A 85 -0.80 -27.66 -3.52
C ALA A 85 -2.15 -28.22 -3.99
N GLY A 86 -2.75 -27.60 -4.99
CA GLY A 86 -4.12 -27.89 -5.44
C GLY A 86 -5.19 -26.94 -4.89
N ASP A 87 -4.91 -26.20 -3.81
CA ASP A 87 -5.78 -25.09 -3.40
C ASP A 87 -5.74 -23.97 -4.46
N THR A 88 -6.79 -23.18 -4.55
CA THR A 88 -6.92 -22.08 -5.50
C THR A 88 -6.74 -20.73 -4.81
N LEU A 89 -5.70 -20.00 -5.21
CA LEU A 89 -5.52 -18.59 -4.87
C LEU A 89 -6.43 -17.73 -5.75
N ASN A 90 -7.34 -16.99 -5.13
CA ASN A 90 -8.21 -16.03 -5.80
C ASN A 90 -7.75 -14.61 -5.49
N VAL A 91 -7.40 -13.84 -6.53
CA VAL A 91 -6.89 -12.47 -6.40
C VAL A 91 -7.87 -11.49 -7.04
N THR A 92 -8.07 -10.35 -6.41
CA THR A 92 -8.75 -9.18 -6.98
C THR A 92 -7.78 -8.02 -7.00
N ILE A 93 -7.65 -7.35 -8.14
CA ILE A 93 -6.79 -6.17 -8.32
C ILE A 93 -7.65 -5.02 -8.81
N ASN A 94 -7.65 -3.90 -8.09
CA ASN A 94 -8.47 -2.71 -8.39
C ASN A 94 -9.96 -3.03 -8.58
N GLY A 95 -10.49 -3.95 -7.77
CA GLY A 95 -11.88 -4.42 -7.85
C GLY A 95 -12.17 -5.41 -8.98
N VAL A 96 -11.17 -5.77 -9.79
CA VAL A 96 -11.30 -6.75 -10.88
C VAL A 96 -10.75 -8.11 -10.45
N ALA A 97 -11.63 -9.11 -10.42
CA ALA A 97 -11.23 -10.49 -10.16
C ALA A 97 -10.30 -11.01 -11.26
N GLN A 98 -9.19 -11.63 -10.85
CA GLN A 98 -8.25 -12.29 -11.73
C GLN A 98 -8.67 -13.75 -11.95
N ALA A 99 -8.06 -14.41 -12.93
CA ALA A 99 -8.20 -15.85 -13.07
C ALA A 99 -7.68 -16.57 -11.82
N GLY A 100 -8.42 -17.55 -11.31
CA GLY A 100 -8.00 -18.36 -10.17
C GLY A 100 -6.68 -19.09 -10.47
N HIS A 101 -5.76 -19.07 -9.52
CA HIS A 101 -4.43 -19.67 -9.64
C HIS A 101 -4.32 -20.90 -8.74
N VAL A 102 -4.15 -22.08 -9.33
CA VAL A 102 -3.98 -23.32 -8.57
C VAL A 102 -2.55 -23.38 -8.04
N LEU A 103 -2.42 -23.42 -6.71
CA LEU A 103 -1.14 -23.42 -6.02
C LEU A 103 -0.34 -24.67 -6.35
N THR A 104 0.92 -24.47 -6.72
CA THR A 104 1.88 -25.53 -7.00
C THR A 104 2.67 -25.92 -5.74
N ALA A 105 3.25 -27.12 -5.73
CA ALA A 105 4.11 -27.53 -4.62
C ALA A 105 5.35 -26.61 -4.44
N ALA A 106 5.84 -26.00 -5.52
CA ALA A 106 6.96 -25.07 -5.47
C ALA A 106 6.58 -23.76 -4.75
N GLU A 107 5.38 -23.23 -5.02
CA GLU A 107 4.88 -22.01 -4.35
C GLU A 107 4.59 -22.25 -2.87
N ILE A 108 4.00 -23.40 -2.53
CA ILE A 108 3.83 -23.79 -1.12
C ILE A 108 5.19 -23.90 -0.42
N SER A 109 6.19 -24.50 -1.08
CA SER A 109 7.54 -24.57 -0.51
C SER A 109 8.22 -23.22 -0.41
N ALA A 110 7.92 -22.28 -1.31
CA ALA A 110 8.42 -20.90 -1.25
C ALA A 110 7.65 -20.06 -0.21
N GLY A 111 6.46 -20.49 0.19
CA GLY A 111 5.56 -19.77 1.10
C GLY A 111 4.93 -18.52 0.49
N GLN A 112 5.01 -18.32 -0.82
CA GLN A 112 4.49 -17.11 -1.48
C GLN A 112 4.17 -17.31 -2.96
N VAL A 113 3.28 -16.47 -3.48
CA VAL A 113 3.07 -16.20 -4.90
C VAL A 113 3.41 -14.73 -5.16
N VAL A 114 4.20 -14.45 -6.20
CA VAL A 114 4.55 -13.09 -6.60
C VAL A 114 3.73 -12.69 -7.82
N LEU A 115 3.10 -11.53 -7.74
CA LEU A 115 2.32 -10.93 -8.82
C LEU A 115 3.02 -9.65 -9.31
N THR A 116 2.85 -9.36 -10.59
CA THR A 116 3.38 -8.14 -11.22
C THR A 116 2.29 -7.36 -11.95
N PRO A 117 1.28 -6.79 -11.25
CA PRO A 117 0.28 -5.96 -11.89
C PRO A 117 0.90 -4.73 -12.57
N ASN A 118 0.24 -4.22 -13.60
CA ASN A 118 0.60 -2.92 -14.16
C ASN A 118 0.44 -1.84 -13.10
N ALA A 119 1.40 -0.91 -13.05
CA ALA A 119 1.29 0.24 -12.18
C ALA A 119 0.05 1.06 -12.56
N PRO A 120 -0.71 1.58 -11.59
CA PRO A 120 -1.84 2.45 -11.88
C PRO A 120 -1.38 3.74 -12.55
N ALA A 121 -2.32 4.54 -13.06
CA ALA A 121 -2.00 5.91 -13.48
C ALA A 121 -1.50 6.74 -12.29
N GLU A 122 -0.80 7.84 -12.55
CA GLU A 122 -0.41 8.83 -11.53
C GLU A 122 -1.63 9.28 -10.71
N GLY A 123 -1.51 9.26 -9.37
CA GLY A 123 -2.60 9.50 -8.42
C GLY A 123 -3.60 8.34 -8.27
N GLY A 124 -3.43 7.25 -9.01
CA GLY A 124 -4.26 6.05 -8.92
C GLY A 124 -3.81 5.10 -7.81
N THR A 125 -4.77 4.38 -7.23
CA THR A 125 -4.50 3.39 -6.17
C THR A 125 -4.35 1.98 -6.77
N LEU A 126 -3.32 1.27 -6.35
CA LEU A 126 -3.23 -0.19 -6.46
C LEU A 126 -3.88 -0.79 -5.21
N ASN A 127 -5.00 -1.48 -5.38
CA ASN A 127 -5.66 -2.24 -4.32
C ASN A 127 -5.60 -3.72 -4.68
N VAL A 128 -5.00 -4.53 -3.81
CA VAL A 128 -4.90 -5.98 -4.02
C VAL A 128 -5.51 -6.71 -2.85
N ALA A 129 -6.33 -7.71 -3.16
CA ALA A 129 -6.85 -8.60 -2.15
C ALA A 129 -6.83 -10.05 -2.61
N ALA A 130 -6.65 -10.96 -1.66
CA ALA A 130 -6.49 -12.38 -1.93
C ALA A 130 -7.25 -13.25 -0.91
N THR A 131 -7.74 -14.39 -1.39
CA THR A 131 -8.27 -15.50 -0.57
C THR A 131 -7.74 -16.81 -1.12
N ILE A 132 -7.77 -17.87 -0.33
CA ILE A 132 -7.41 -19.22 -0.75
C ILE A 132 -8.64 -20.10 -0.56
N THR A 133 -9.01 -20.85 -1.59
CA THR A 133 -10.08 -21.86 -1.54
C THR A 133 -9.47 -23.25 -1.64
N ASP A 134 -9.72 -24.10 -0.67
CA ASP A 134 -9.22 -25.48 -0.70
C ASP A 134 -9.94 -26.34 -1.75
N VAL A 135 -9.49 -27.59 -1.90
CA VAL A 135 -10.09 -28.56 -2.83
C VAL A 135 -11.51 -29.00 -2.46
N ALA A 136 -11.95 -28.78 -1.22
CA ALA A 136 -13.30 -29.06 -0.75
C ALA A 136 -14.27 -27.88 -0.99
N GLY A 137 -13.73 -26.71 -1.35
CA GLY A 137 -14.47 -25.50 -1.62
C GLY A 137 -14.58 -24.54 -0.43
N ASN A 138 -13.83 -24.77 0.66
CA ASN A 138 -13.81 -23.85 1.79
C ASN A 138 -12.88 -22.67 1.50
N THR A 139 -13.39 -21.44 1.56
CA THR A 139 -12.63 -20.21 1.27
C THR A 139 -12.18 -19.52 2.56
N SER A 140 -10.92 -19.10 2.59
CA SER A 140 -10.32 -18.37 3.71
C SER A 140 -10.86 -16.96 3.86
N ALA A 141 -10.55 -16.32 5.00
CA ALA A 141 -10.70 -14.88 5.13
C ALA A 141 -9.75 -14.13 4.18
N GLN A 142 -10.09 -12.88 3.87
CA GLN A 142 -9.37 -12.05 2.92
C GLN A 142 -8.12 -11.42 3.54
N GLY A 143 -6.99 -11.51 2.84
CA GLY A 143 -5.85 -10.60 3.01
C GLY A 143 -5.92 -9.48 1.97
N SER A 144 -5.39 -8.29 2.29
CA SER A 144 -5.40 -7.15 1.38
C SER A 144 -4.31 -6.14 1.70
N ASP A 145 -3.92 -5.37 0.69
CA ASP A 145 -3.02 -4.22 0.81
C ASP A 145 -3.34 -3.17 -0.27
N SER A 146 -2.96 -1.91 -0.03
CA SER A 146 -3.20 -0.82 -0.96
C SER A 146 -2.14 0.29 -0.87
N ALA A 147 -1.72 0.79 -2.04
CA ALA A 147 -0.84 1.95 -2.14
C ALA A 147 -1.27 2.89 -3.28
N VAL A 148 -1.10 4.20 -3.09
CA VAL A 148 -1.35 5.23 -4.10
C VAL A 148 -0.07 5.50 -4.86
N ARG A 149 -0.11 5.45 -6.19
CA ARG A 149 1.05 5.83 -7.00
C ARG A 149 1.17 7.34 -7.04
N ASP A 150 2.25 7.86 -6.47
CA ASP A 150 2.62 9.27 -6.54
C ASP A 150 4.10 9.39 -6.87
N THR A 151 4.43 9.54 -8.14
CA THR A 151 5.83 9.62 -8.61
C THR A 151 6.22 11.04 -9.02
N THR A 152 5.40 12.04 -8.69
CA THR A 152 5.56 13.42 -9.14
C THR A 152 5.82 14.37 -7.99
N ALA A 153 7.05 14.87 -7.91
CA ALA A 153 7.36 15.95 -6.98
C ALA A 153 6.55 17.23 -7.29
N PRO A 154 6.23 18.03 -6.26
CA PRO A 154 5.73 19.38 -6.45
C PRO A 154 6.72 20.23 -7.25
N SER A 155 6.20 21.30 -7.85
CA SER A 155 7.04 22.33 -8.47
C SER A 155 7.94 23.00 -7.41
N ALA A 156 9.03 23.64 -7.85
CA ALA A 156 9.91 24.35 -6.92
C ALA A 156 9.18 25.56 -6.30
N PRO A 157 9.35 25.83 -4.99
CA PRO A 157 8.89 27.08 -4.40
C PRO A 157 9.74 28.27 -4.90
N THR A 158 9.22 29.47 -4.71
CA THR A 158 9.98 30.72 -4.92
C THR A 158 10.49 31.25 -3.59
N VAL A 159 11.62 31.95 -3.59
CA VAL A 159 12.18 32.56 -2.38
C VAL A 159 12.47 34.03 -2.65
N VAL A 160 11.92 34.91 -1.81
CA VAL A 160 12.13 36.36 -1.87
C VAL A 160 12.53 36.86 -0.49
N ILE A 161 13.69 37.49 -0.38
CA ILE A 161 14.12 38.18 0.85
C ILE A 161 13.41 39.53 0.87
N ALA A 162 12.24 39.60 1.50
CA ALA A 162 11.39 40.79 1.51
C ALA A 162 12.01 41.99 2.25
N THR A 163 13.02 41.77 3.11
CA THR A 163 13.81 42.87 3.68
C THR A 163 14.60 43.61 2.60
N ASP A 164 15.14 42.92 1.58
CA ASP A 164 15.76 43.55 0.41
C ASP A 164 14.65 44.09 -0.51
N ALA A 165 14.06 45.21 -0.09
CA ALA A 165 12.83 45.73 -0.69
C ALA A 165 13.02 46.24 -2.13
N ASN A 166 14.25 46.59 -2.51
CA ASN A 166 14.59 47.05 -3.86
C ASN A 166 15.20 45.94 -4.73
N ASN A 167 15.49 44.76 -4.16
CA ASN A 167 16.07 43.59 -4.78
C ASN A 167 17.39 43.91 -5.52
N ASP A 168 18.23 44.75 -4.90
CA ASP A 168 19.56 45.10 -5.41
C ASP A 168 20.68 44.16 -4.91
N GLY A 169 20.33 43.20 -4.06
CA GLY A 169 21.24 42.21 -3.49
C GLY A 169 21.90 42.65 -2.18
N PHE A 170 21.54 43.83 -1.66
CA PHE A 170 22.04 44.35 -0.40
C PHE A 170 20.89 44.73 0.52
N ILE A 171 21.02 44.41 1.81
CA ILE A 171 20.14 44.93 2.84
C ILE A 171 20.83 46.12 3.49
N ASN A 172 20.32 47.33 3.24
CA ASN A 172 20.86 48.55 3.80
C ASN A 172 20.20 48.91 5.15
N LYS A 173 20.72 49.96 5.81
CA LYS A 173 20.22 50.41 7.11
C LYS A 173 18.73 50.80 7.11
N ALA A 174 18.23 51.36 6.01
CA ALA A 174 16.82 51.77 5.91
C ALA A 174 15.91 50.54 5.78
N GLU A 175 16.34 49.52 5.03
CA GLU A 175 15.65 48.23 4.87
C GLU A 175 15.66 47.41 6.17
N GLN A 176 16.83 47.25 6.81
CA GLN A 176 16.95 46.52 8.08
C GLN A 176 16.22 47.22 9.23
N GLY A 177 16.17 48.55 9.20
CA GLY A 177 15.60 49.36 10.28
C GLY A 177 16.30 49.13 11.62
N SER A 178 15.55 48.70 12.63
CA SER A 178 16.07 48.40 13.98
C SER A 178 15.88 46.94 14.39
N VAL A 179 15.44 46.08 13.47
CA VAL A 179 15.25 44.64 13.74
C VAL A 179 16.54 43.87 13.48
N THR A 180 16.70 42.73 14.16
CA THR A 180 17.86 41.85 14.03
C THR A 180 17.55 40.60 13.19
N THR A 181 16.45 40.62 12.45
CA THR A 181 15.95 39.51 11.64
C THR A 181 15.53 40.01 10.27
N ASP A 182 15.64 39.15 9.26
CA ASP A 182 15.18 39.43 7.91
C ASP A 182 13.87 38.72 7.63
N THR A 183 12.99 39.33 6.85
CA THR A 183 11.74 38.69 6.40
C THR A 183 12.00 38.00 5.08
N VAL A 184 11.70 36.70 5.02
CA VAL A 184 11.80 35.91 3.80
C VAL A 184 10.44 35.31 3.49
N ASN A 185 9.94 35.60 2.29
CA ASN A 185 8.69 35.05 1.77
C ASN A 185 9.03 33.87 0.86
N ILE A 186 8.52 32.70 1.20
CA ILE A 186 8.62 31.50 0.39
C ILE A 186 7.27 31.32 -0.31
N GLY A 187 7.21 31.59 -1.61
CA GLY A 187 6.01 31.41 -2.40
C GLY A 187 5.80 29.94 -2.74
N LEU A 188 4.62 29.41 -2.42
CA LEU A 188 4.25 28.02 -2.66
C LEU A 188 3.67 27.87 -4.07
N PRO A 189 4.06 26.82 -4.81
CA PRO A 189 3.48 26.55 -6.11
C PRO A 189 2.04 26.03 -5.99
N ALA A 190 1.30 26.08 -7.09
CA ALA A 190 -0.12 25.70 -7.11
C ALA A 190 -0.38 24.20 -6.87
N ASP A 191 0.63 23.34 -7.08
CA ASP A 191 0.57 21.89 -6.89
C ASP A 191 0.99 21.45 -5.47
N ALA A 192 1.51 22.36 -4.64
CA ALA A 192 1.74 22.11 -3.22
C ALA A 192 0.42 21.91 -2.47
N LYS A 193 0.43 21.02 -1.49
CA LYS A 193 -0.74 20.62 -0.71
C LYS A 193 -0.44 20.66 0.78
N ALA A 194 -1.49 20.76 1.58
CA ALA A 194 -1.35 20.64 3.02
C ALA A 194 -0.89 19.22 3.36
N GLY A 195 0.10 19.10 4.24
CA GLY A 195 0.78 17.83 4.54
C GLY A 195 2.13 17.68 3.83
N ASP A 196 2.38 18.39 2.72
CA ASP A 196 3.72 18.46 2.13
C ASP A 196 4.68 19.13 3.10
N THR A 197 5.97 18.78 3.02
CA THR A 197 7.02 19.34 3.87
C THR A 197 7.84 20.37 3.09
N LEU A 198 7.83 21.61 3.56
CA LEU A 198 8.75 22.66 3.13
C LEU A 198 10.10 22.46 3.81
N ASN A 199 11.15 22.26 3.02
CA ASN A 199 12.52 22.17 3.47
C ASN A 199 13.25 23.47 3.16
N VAL A 200 13.81 24.11 4.19
CA VAL A 200 14.53 25.39 4.04
C VAL A 200 15.99 25.21 4.42
N THR A 201 16.89 25.77 3.63
CA THR A 201 18.31 25.89 3.96
C THR A 201 18.68 27.36 4.03
N ILE A 202 19.28 27.79 5.15
CA ILE A 202 19.76 29.16 5.36
C ILE A 202 21.27 29.12 5.51
N ASN A 203 21.99 29.84 4.64
CA ASN A 203 23.45 29.90 4.63
C ASN A 203 24.13 28.51 4.62
N GLY A 204 23.53 27.56 3.89
CA GLY A 204 23.99 26.18 3.80
C GLY A 204 23.60 25.29 4.99
N VAL A 205 22.87 25.81 5.98
CA VAL A 205 22.40 25.05 7.14
C VAL A 205 20.91 24.69 6.95
N ALA A 206 20.64 23.39 6.90
CA ALA A 206 19.28 22.87 6.85
C ALA A 206 18.51 23.22 8.12
N GLN A 207 17.28 23.69 7.95
CA GLN A 207 16.35 23.96 9.04
C GLN A 207 15.49 22.71 9.31
N ALA A 208 14.74 22.73 10.41
CA ALA A 208 13.72 21.72 10.64
C ALA A 208 12.65 21.80 9.53
N GLY A 209 12.22 20.65 9.01
CA GLY A 209 11.17 20.58 8.01
C GLY A 209 9.86 21.16 8.54
N HIS A 210 9.17 21.93 7.70
CA HIS A 210 7.91 22.59 8.04
C HIS A 210 6.75 21.95 7.26
N VAL A 211 5.84 21.28 7.96
CA VAL A 211 4.65 20.69 7.31
C VAL A 211 3.66 21.79 6.96
N LEU A 212 3.35 21.92 5.67
CA LEU A 212 2.46 22.93 5.14
C LEU A 212 1.03 22.74 5.66
N THR A 213 0.46 23.83 6.16
CA THR A 213 -0.93 23.87 6.63
C THR A 213 -1.89 24.30 5.51
N ALA A 214 -3.17 23.97 5.65
CA ALA A 214 -4.19 24.43 4.70
C ALA A 214 -4.28 25.97 4.62
N ALA A 215 -3.97 26.68 5.71
CA ALA A 215 -3.94 28.13 5.75
C ALA A 215 -2.79 28.71 4.90
N GLU A 216 -1.60 28.10 4.96
CA GLU A 216 -0.44 28.53 4.16
C GLU A 216 -0.63 28.22 2.68
N ILE A 217 -1.20 27.06 2.34
CA ILE A 217 -1.59 26.74 0.96
C ILE A 217 -2.60 27.76 0.44
N SER A 218 -3.60 28.12 1.25
CA SER A 218 -4.59 29.14 0.88
C SER A 218 -3.97 30.53 0.73
N ALA A 219 -2.95 30.85 1.53
CA ALA A 219 -2.20 32.10 1.44
C ALA A 219 -1.18 32.09 0.28
N GLY A 220 -0.81 30.92 -0.24
CA GLY A 220 0.19 30.73 -1.29
C GLY A 220 1.62 31.02 -0.85
N GLN A 221 1.89 31.15 0.45
CA GLN A 221 3.23 31.45 0.96
C GLN A 221 3.45 31.00 2.40
N VAL A 222 4.72 30.78 2.75
CA VAL A 222 5.22 30.69 4.12
C VAL A 222 6.19 31.86 4.36
N VAL A 223 6.05 32.54 5.49
CA VAL A 223 6.95 33.65 5.87
C VAL A 223 7.84 33.17 7.01
N ILE A 224 9.15 33.31 6.85
CA ILE A 224 10.14 33.00 7.89
C ILE A 224 10.96 34.25 8.24
N THR A 225 11.49 34.26 9.46
CA THR A 225 12.28 35.40 9.99
C THR A 225 13.65 34.95 10.51
N PRO A 226 14.61 34.57 9.65
CA PRO A 226 15.96 34.26 10.07
C PRO A 226 16.65 35.46 10.73
N ASN A 227 17.64 35.18 11.59
CA ASN A 227 18.52 36.23 12.10
C ASN A 227 19.29 36.89 10.94
N ALA A 228 19.40 38.21 10.99
CA ALA A 228 20.19 38.96 10.04
C ALA A 228 21.67 38.53 10.15
N PRO A 229 22.39 38.44 9.01
CA PRO A 229 23.81 38.15 9.04
C PRO A 229 24.59 39.28 9.73
N ALA A 230 25.82 38.99 10.16
CA ALA A 230 26.73 40.06 10.59
C ALA A 230 27.02 41.03 9.42
N GLU A 231 27.44 42.25 9.74
CA GLU A 231 27.80 43.26 8.74
C GLU A 231 28.75 42.69 7.67
N GLY A 232 28.38 42.86 6.39
CA GLY A 232 29.11 42.32 5.24
C GLY A 232 28.92 40.81 4.99
N GLY A 233 28.13 40.12 5.82
CA GLY A 233 27.74 38.73 5.62
C GLY A 233 26.62 38.59 4.59
N THR A 234 26.45 37.35 4.09
CA THR A 234 25.39 37.03 3.13
C THR A 234 24.23 36.31 3.81
N LEU A 235 23.03 36.55 3.28
CA LEU A 235 21.84 35.74 3.55
C LEU A 235 21.49 34.99 2.26
N ASN A 236 21.77 33.70 2.24
CA ASN A 236 21.37 32.79 1.18
C ASN A 236 20.26 31.88 1.70
N VAL A 237 19.12 31.86 1.03
CA VAL A 237 17.99 31.00 1.37
C VAL A 237 17.60 30.16 0.17
N ALA A 238 17.57 28.85 0.36
CA ALA A 238 17.06 27.89 -0.61
C ALA A 238 15.89 27.14 0.01
N ALA A 239 14.91 26.78 -0.81
CA ALA A 239 13.74 26.04 -0.38
C ALA A 239 13.37 24.96 -1.39
N THR A 240 12.92 23.81 -0.90
CA THR A 240 12.29 22.75 -1.69
C THR A 240 11.03 22.27 -0.99
N ILE A 241 10.15 21.59 -1.72
CA ILE A 241 8.95 20.95 -1.14
C ILE A 241 9.05 19.45 -1.39
N THR A 242 8.83 18.67 -0.33
CA THR A 242 8.67 17.22 -0.40
C THR A 242 7.20 16.87 -0.19
N ASP A 243 6.58 16.16 -1.12
CA ASP A 243 5.19 15.71 -0.95
C ASP A 243 5.06 14.59 0.09
N VAL A 244 3.83 14.16 0.35
CA VAL A 244 3.52 13.07 1.30
C VAL A 244 4.06 11.71 0.88
N ALA A 245 4.35 11.48 -0.40
CA ALA A 245 4.98 10.27 -0.91
C ALA A 245 6.52 10.33 -0.84
N GLY A 246 7.09 11.48 -0.48
CA GLY A 246 8.53 11.69 -0.37
C GLY A 246 9.21 12.18 -1.64
N ASN A 247 8.47 12.54 -2.70
CA ASN A 247 9.09 13.14 -3.87
C ASN A 247 9.41 14.62 -3.58
N THR A 248 10.66 15.03 -3.85
CA THR A 248 11.14 16.39 -3.55
C THR A 248 11.31 17.20 -4.82
N SER A 249 10.85 18.45 -4.80
CA SER A 249 10.99 19.42 -5.89
C SER A 249 12.46 19.64 -6.25
N ALA A 250 12.70 20.14 -7.46
CA ALA A 250 13.99 20.74 -7.77
C ALA A 250 14.27 21.94 -6.83
N SER A 251 15.56 22.22 -6.62
CA SER A 251 16.05 23.42 -5.91
C SER A 251 16.23 24.60 -6.85
#